data_AF-A0A7Y8J6M0-F1
#
_entry.id   AF-A0A7Y8J6M0-F1
#
_cell.length_a   1.000
_cell.length_b   1.000
_cell.length_c   1.000
_cell.angle_alpha   90.00
_cell.angle_beta   90.00
_cell.angle_gamma   90.00
#
_symmetry.space_group_name_H-M   'P 1'
#
loop_
_entity.id
_entity.type
_entity.pdbx_description
1 polymer ?
#
loop_
_entity_poly.entity_id
_entity_poly.type
_entity_poly.pdbx_seq_one_letter_code
_entity_poly.pdbx_strand_id
1 'polypeptide(L)' 'MNKPKEALEQYELTLEKNPNRLNVLFGAGKSAEIIGDKEKAVFYFQALLKNNKSSKSNNEKIAHALEVTTKI' A
#
# COMPACT_ATOMS: atom_id res chain seq x y z
N MET A 1 -11.86 -2.28 -18.27
CA MET A 1 -11.87 -1.21 -17.25
C MET A 1 -10.70 -1.43 -16.26
N ASN A 2 -9.46 -1.23 -16.71
CA ASN A 2 -8.26 -1.35 -15.87
C ASN A 2 -7.72 0.05 -15.59
N LYS A 3 -8.24 0.71 -14.55
CA LYS A 3 -7.75 2.03 -14.15
C LYS A 3 -7.16 1.98 -12.73
N PRO A 4 -5.98 1.35 -12.58
CA PRO A 4 -5.28 1.30 -11.30
C PRO A 4 -4.94 2.71 -10.76
N LYS A 5 -4.88 3.71 -11.64
CA LYS A 5 -4.79 5.13 -11.25
C LYS A 5 -6.02 5.63 -10.48
N GLU A 6 -7.23 5.35 -10.96
CA GLU A 6 -8.47 5.74 -10.25
C GLU A 6 -8.60 4.97 -8.92
N ALA A 7 -8.19 3.71 -8.89
CA ALA A 7 -8.16 2.93 -7.65
C ALA A 7 -7.22 3.58 -6.62
N LEU A 8 -6.03 4.03 -7.06
CA LEU A 8 -5.09 4.74 -6.20
C LEU A 8 -5.71 6.01 -5.59
N GLU A 9 -6.40 6.82 -6.39
CA GLU A 9 -7.08 8.03 -5.92
C GLU A 9 -8.17 7.71 -4.89
N GLN A 10 -8.94 6.64 -5.08
CA GLN A 10 -9.94 6.19 -4.10
C GLN A 10 -9.30 5.71 -2.80
N TYR A 11 -8.15 5.04 -2.88
CA TYR A 11 -7.40 4.65 -1.68
C TYR A 11 -6.84 5.87 -0.96
N GLU A 12 -6.29 6.86 -1.67
CA GLU A 12 -5.81 8.13 -1.10
C GLU A 12 -6.91 8.87 -0.33
N LEU A 13 -8.10 9.00 -0.92
CA LEU A 13 -9.29 9.58 -0.25
C LEU A 13 -9.70 8.80 1.00
N THR A 14 -9.56 7.47 0.96
CA THR A 14 -9.88 6.63 2.12
C THR A 14 -8.84 6.81 3.23
N LEU A 15 -7.57 6.97 2.89
CA LEU A 15 -6.48 7.25 3.84
C LEU A 15 -6.61 8.64 4.47
N GLU A 16 -7.15 9.62 3.74
CA GLU A 16 -7.43 10.95 4.32
C GLU A 16 -8.41 10.85 5.50
N LYS A 17 -9.44 10.00 5.36
CA LYS A 17 -10.42 9.76 6.42
C LYS A 17 -9.91 8.77 7.48
N ASN A 18 -9.10 7.79 7.08
CA ASN A 18 -8.64 6.70 7.93
C ASN A 18 -7.18 6.32 7.61
N PRO A 19 -6.19 7.11 8.06
CA PRO A 19 -4.79 6.98 7.63
C PRO A 19 -4.09 5.71 8.11
N ASN A 20 -4.64 5.01 9.12
CA ASN A 20 -4.06 3.80 9.69
C ASN A 20 -4.69 2.49 9.19
N ARG A 21 -5.44 2.53 8.08
CA ARG A 21 -6.05 1.32 7.51
C ARG A 21 -5.04 0.55 6.65
N LEU A 22 -4.43 -0.48 7.25
CA LEU A 22 -3.49 -1.39 6.59
C LEU A 22 -4.01 -1.95 5.25
N ASN A 23 -5.30 -2.31 5.16
CA ASN A 23 -5.89 -2.83 3.91
C ASN A 23 -5.85 -1.80 2.76
N VAL A 24 -6.04 -0.52 3.10
CA VAL A 24 -6.09 0.58 2.14
C VAL A 24 -4.67 0.92 1.69
N LEU A 25 -3.72 1.00 2.62
CA LEU A 25 -2.29 1.17 2.31
C LEU A 25 -1.79 0.06 1.37
N PHE A 26 -2.18 -1.19 1.61
CA PHE A 26 -1.81 -2.31 0.74
C PHE A 26 -2.43 -2.18 -0.66
N GLY A 27 -3.72 -1.83 -0.75
CA GLY A 27 -4.40 -1.62 -2.03
C GLY A 27 -3.81 -0.45 -2.84
N ALA A 28 -3.45 0.64 -2.15
CA ALA A 28 -2.76 1.79 -2.73
C ALA A 28 -1.40 1.40 -3.29
N GLY A 29 -0.56 0.74 -2.48
CA GLY A 29 0.77 0.29 -2.90
C GLY A 29 0.70 -0.64 -4.12
N LYS A 30 -0.22 -1.61 -4.10
CA LYS A 30 -0.40 -2.53 -5.22
C LYS A 30 -0.91 -1.83 -6.49
N SER A 31 -1.79 -0.84 -6.35
CA SER A 31 -2.28 -0.06 -7.50
C SER A 31 -1.17 0.81 -8.09
N ALA A 32 -0.33 1.39 -7.24
CA ALA A 32 0.87 2.13 -7.63
C ALA A 32 1.86 1.24 -8.40
N GLU A 33 2.09 -0.01 -7.96
CA GLU A 33 2.89 -0.97 -8.72
C GLU A 33 2.31 -1.26 -10.12
N ILE A 34 1.00 -1.45 -10.22
CA ILE A 34 0.35 -1.79 -11.50
C ILE A 34 0.43 -0.61 -12.48
N ILE A 35 0.39 0.65 -12.02
CA ILE A 35 0.63 1.83 -12.89
C ILE A 35 2.12 2.06 -13.20
N GLY A 36 3.03 1.29 -12.60
CA GLY A 36 4.48 1.46 -12.73
C GLY A 36 5.08 2.56 -11.83
N ASP A 37 4.30 3.11 -10.90
CA ASP A 37 4.73 4.12 -9.94
C ASP A 37 5.35 3.45 -8.71
N LYS A 38 6.60 3.04 -8.89
CA LYS A 38 7.41 2.36 -7.86
C LYS A 38 7.63 3.24 -6.63
N GLU A 39 7.78 4.55 -6.79
CA GLU A 39 8.00 5.48 -5.69
C GLU A 39 6.79 5.53 -4.76
N LYS A 40 5.58 5.69 -5.32
CA LYS A 40 4.35 5.62 -4.53
C LYS A 40 4.14 4.24 -3.91
N ALA A 41 4.42 3.16 -4.65
CA ALA A 41 4.31 1.81 -4.12
C ALA A 41 5.15 1.63 -2.85
N VAL A 42 6.43 2.00 -2.91
CA VAL A 42 7.35 1.95 -1.77
C VAL A 42 6.85 2.82 -0.62
N PHE A 43 6.40 4.04 -0.90
CA PHE A 43 5.87 4.95 0.12
C PHE A 43 4.70 4.32 0.90
N TYR A 44 3.73 3.74 0.21
CA TYR A 44 2.58 3.09 0.84
C TYR A 44 2.95 1.82 1.61
N PHE A 45 3.85 1.00 1.06
CA PHE A 45 4.34 -0.20 1.74
C PHE A 45 5.18 0.13 2.97
N GLN A 46 6.00 1.18 2.94
CA GLN A 46 6.72 1.66 4.12
C GLN A 46 5.77 2.18 5.21
N ALA A 47 4.74 2.94 4.83
CA ALA A 47 3.70 3.39 5.77
C ALA A 47 2.96 2.20 6.41
N LEU A 48 2.69 1.16 5.61
CA LEU A 48 2.09 -0.10 6.07
C LEU A 48 3.00 -0.83 7.06
N LEU A 49 4.29 -0.94 6.77
CA LEU A 49 5.30 -1.55 7.66
C LEU A 49 5.43 -0.77 8.98
N LYS A 50 5.40 0.56 8.91
CA LYS A 50 5.47 1.44 10.10
C LYS A 50 4.25 1.28 11.02
N ASN A 51 3.05 1.12 10.44
CA ASN A 51 1.81 0.87 11.20
C ASN A 51 1.70 -0.58 11.72
N ASN A 52 2.46 -1.53 11.17
CA ASN A 52 2.32 -2.95 11.50
C ASN A 52 2.85 -3.34 12.88
N LYS A 53 3.68 -2.51 13.52
CA LYS A 53 4.17 -2.76 14.89
C LYS A 53 3.04 -3.03 15.91
N SER A 54 1.80 -2.65 15.61
CA SER A 54 0.64 -2.88 16.47
C SER A 54 -0.25 -4.07 16.09
N SER A 55 -0.11 -4.69 14.91
CA SER A 55 -1.13 -5.62 14.37
C SER A 55 -0.55 -6.95 13.90
N LYS A 56 -0.50 -7.92 14.82
CA LYS A 56 0.02 -9.30 14.65
C LYS A 56 -0.61 -10.12 13.51
N SER A 57 -1.75 -9.72 12.95
CA SER A 57 -2.52 -10.53 11.97
C SER A 57 -2.18 -10.31 10.49
N ASN A 58 -1.26 -9.41 10.14
CA ASN A 58 -1.06 -9.00 8.73
C ASN A 58 0.22 -9.54 8.07
N ASN A 59 0.74 -10.68 8.52
CA ASN A 59 2.02 -11.26 8.04
C ASN A 59 2.11 -11.37 6.51
N GLU A 60 1.04 -11.75 5.81
CA GLU A 60 1.06 -11.91 4.34
C GLU A 60 1.22 -10.56 3.59
N LYS A 61 0.49 -9.54 4.05
CA LYS A 61 0.58 -8.18 3.46
C LYS A 61 1.94 -7.55 3.72
N ILE A 62 2.53 -7.87 4.86
CA ILE A 62 3.86 -7.42 5.26
C ILE A 62 4.94 -8.11 4.46
N ALA A 63 4.85 -9.43 4.26
CA ALA A 63 5.77 -10.17 3.43
C ALA A 63 5.81 -9.60 2.01
N HIS A 64 4.65 -9.31 1.43
CA HIS A 64 4.58 -8.70 0.10
C HIS A 64 5.12 -7.26 0.08
N ALA A 65 4.76 -6.43 1.07
CA ALA A 65 5.29 -5.07 1.20
C ALA A 65 6.83 -5.06 1.30
N LEU A 66 7.40 -5.96 2.09
CA LEU A 66 8.85 -6.16 2.18
C LEU A 66 9.42 -6.58 0.83
N GLU A 67 8.85 -7.59 0.18
CA GLU A 67 9.31 -8.06 -1.12
C GLU A 67 9.41 -6.92 -2.14
N VAL A 68 8.35 -6.10 -2.26
CA VAL A 68 8.32 -4.97 -3.20
C VAL A 68 9.38 -3.93 -2.85
N THR A 69 9.49 -3.56 -1.57
CA THR A 69 10.51 -2.59 -1.13
C THR A 69 11.95 -3.08 -1.29
N THR A 70 12.18 -4.41 -1.31
CA THR A 70 13.49 -5.02 -1.53
C THR A 70 13.84 -5.28 -2.99
N LYS A 71 12.84 -5.28 -3.89
CA LYS A 71 12.98 -5.56 -5.33
C LYS A 71 13.15 -4.31 -6.21
N ILE A 72 13.11 -3.12 -5.61
CA ILE A 72 13.29 -1.83 -6.30
C ILE A 72 14.74 -1.39 -6.18
#